data_AF-A0A3D2IT08-F1
#
_entry.id   AF-A0A3D2IT08-F1
#
_cell.length_a   1.000
_cell.length_b   1.000
_cell.length_c   1.000
_cell.angle_alpha   90.00
_cell.angle_beta   90.00
_cell.angle_gamma   90.00
#
_symmetry.space_group_name_H-M   'P 1'
#
loop_
_entity.id
_entity.type
_entity.pdbx_description
1 polymer ?
#
loop_
_entity_poly.entity_id
_entity_poly.type
_entity_poly.pdbx_seq_one_letter_code
_entity_poly.pdbx_strand_id
1 'polypeptide(L)'
;MIDRLVEAIQRTHAPICVGLDPQMGFIPNEIKRKAFQAFGQTLEGAAEAIWQFNKAIIDATADLIPAVKPQVAMYEMFGIEGLRVFEKTVSYCQEKGLIVIGDVKRGDIGSTSAAYASAHLGTVTVGDVSFAPFHEDICTVNP
;
A
#
# COMPACT_ATOMS: atom_id res chain seq x y z
N MET A 1 -9.58 -16.14 -1.92
CA MET A 1 -9.19 -14.80 -1.40
C MET A 1 -10.14 -14.35 -0.31
N ILE A 2 -11.46 -14.32 -0.53
CA ILE A 2 -12.44 -14.04 0.54
C ILE A 2 -12.31 -15.00 1.72
N ASP A 3 -12.12 -16.30 1.47
CA ASP A 3 -11.92 -17.28 2.56
C ASP A 3 -10.69 -16.96 3.42
N ARG A 4 -9.57 -16.54 2.81
CA ARG A 4 -8.36 -16.09 3.52
C ARG A 4 -8.66 -14.91 4.45
N LEU A 5 -9.48 -13.96 4.01
CA LEU A 5 -9.89 -12.82 4.84
C LEU A 5 -10.78 -13.28 6.01
N VAL A 6 -11.74 -14.18 5.76
CA VAL A 6 -12.59 -14.74 6.82
C VAL A 6 -11.77 -15.49 7.86
N GLU A 7 -10.84 -16.34 7.42
CA GLU A 7 -9.90 -17.05 8.30
C GLU A 7 -9.03 -16.08 9.10
N ALA A 8 -8.51 -15.02 8.47
CA ALA A 8 -7.73 -14.00 9.15
C ALA A 8 -8.54 -13.28 10.22
N ILE A 9 -9.80 -12.90 9.93
CA ILE A 9 -10.72 -12.28 10.90
C ILE A 9 -10.98 -13.21 12.09
N GLN A 10 -11.19 -14.50 11.83
CA GLN A 10 -11.41 -15.49 12.88
C GLN A 10 -10.16 -15.66 13.76
N ARG A 11 -8.96 -15.72 13.16
CA ARG A 11 -7.69 -15.86 13.86
C ARG A 11 -7.37 -14.66 14.76
N THR A 12 -7.64 -13.44 14.30
CA THR A 12 -7.35 -12.22 15.05
C THR A 12 -8.48 -11.82 15.99
N HIS A 13 -9.67 -12.43 15.85
CA HIS A 13 -10.90 -12.02 16.52
C HIS A 13 -11.26 -10.55 16.29
N ALA A 14 -10.82 -9.98 15.17
CA ALA A 14 -10.94 -8.56 14.89
C ALA A 14 -11.38 -8.33 13.43
N PRO A 15 -12.64 -7.92 13.17
CA PRO A 15 -13.06 -7.47 11.86
C PRO A 15 -12.60 -6.02 11.60
N ILE A 16 -11.30 -5.76 11.78
CA ILE A 16 -10.69 -4.42 11.71
C ILE A 16 -9.84 -4.33 10.45
N CYS A 17 -9.93 -3.20 9.76
CA CYS A 17 -9.05 -2.86 8.65
C CYS A 17 -8.35 -1.54 8.96
N VAL A 18 -7.02 -1.55 9.06
CA VAL A 18 -6.24 -0.33 9.32
C VAL A 18 -5.99 0.42 8.02
N GLY A 19 -6.40 1.69 7.98
CA GLY A 19 -6.08 2.58 6.86
C GLY A 19 -4.62 3.03 6.90
N LEU A 20 -3.94 2.98 5.75
CA LEU A 20 -2.59 3.51 5.57
C LEU A 20 -2.67 4.70 4.59
N ASP A 21 -3.07 5.84 5.13
CA ASP A 21 -3.37 7.07 4.37
C ASP A 21 -2.35 8.19 4.74
N PRO A 22 -1.04 7.98 4.44
CA PRO A 22 0.02 8.83 4.99
C PRO A 22 -0.03 10.23 4.38
N GLN A 23 -0.11 11.24 5.24
CA GLN A 23 0.05 12.65 4.86
C GLN A 23 1.13 13.28 5.73
N MET A 24 1.92 14.20 5.17
CA MET A 24 3.04 14.84 5.88
C MET A 24 2.63 15.53 7.19
N GLY A 25 1.37 15.96 7.30
CA GLY A 25 0.81 16.56 8.52
C GLY A 25 0.64 15.56 9.67
N PHE A 26 0.40 14.28 9.38
CA PHE A 26 0.21 13.23 10.40
C PHE A 26 1.53 12.61 10.86
N ILE A 27 2.57 12.68 10.02
CA ILE A 27 3.86 12.07 10.32
C ILE A 27 4.54 12.84 11.47
N PRO A 28 4.91 12.15 12.57
CA PRO A 28 5.66 12.75 13.67
C PRO A 28 6.91 13.49 13.19
N ASN A 29 7.18 14.65 13.80
CA ASN A 29 8.32 15.50 13.39
C ASN A 29 9.66 14.77 13.46
N GLU A 30 9.81 13.84 14.40
CA GLU A 30 11.04 13.06 14.52
C GLU A 30 11.30 12.14 13.31
N ILE A 31 10.25 11.52 12.75
CA ILE A 31 10.36 10.68 11.56
C ILE A 31 10.72 11.55 10.35
N LYS A 32 10.02 12.69 10.17
CA LYS A 32 10.32 13.65 9.08
C LYS A 32 11.75 14.16 9.16
N ARG A 33 12.21 14.54 10.36
CA ARG A 33 13.56 15.06 10.59
C ARG A 33 14.62 14.05 10.17
N LYS A 34 14.49 12.78 10.58
CA LYS A 34 15.43 11.73 10.20
C LYS A 34 15.44 11.48 8.69
N ALA A 35 14.26 11.39 8.07
CA ALA A 35 14.15 11.18 6.64
C ALA A 35 14.80 12.33 5.84
N PHE A 36 14.53 13.58 6.22
CA PHE A 36 15.11 14.74 5.54
C PHE A 36 16.61 14.92 5.82
N GLN A 37 17.11 14.45 6.95
CA GLN A 37 18.55 14.41 7.20
C GLN A 37 19.27 13.40 6.28
N ALA A 38 18.63 12.26 6.00
CA ALA A 38 19.22 11.21 5.17
C ALA A 38 19.07 11.47 3.67
N PHE A 39 17.93 11.99 3.22
CA PHE A 39 17.55 12.09 1.80
C PHE A 39 17.26 13.52 1.34
N GLY A 40 17.38 14.51 2.23
CA GLY A 40 17.06 15.91 1.94
C GLY A 40 15.56 16.22 1.97
N GLN A 41 15.22 17.49 1.76
CA GLN A 41 13.83 17.94 1.58
C GLN A 41 13.41 17.73 0.12
N THR A 42 13.33 16.46 -0.28
CA THR A 42 13.04 16.00 -1.65
C THR A 42 11.83 15.07 -1.62
N LEU A 43 11.36 14.63 -2.80
CA LEU A 43 10.33 13.58 -2.89
C LEU A 43 10.81 12.26 -2.27
N GLU A 44 12.11 11.95 -2.38
CA GLU A 44 12.73 10.78 -1.75
C GLU A 44 12.69 10.90 -0.21
N GLY A 45 12.99 12.09 0.33
CA GLY A 45 12.87 12.36 1.77
C GLY A 45 11.43 12.31 2.29
N ALA A 46 10.45 12.77 1.51
CA ALA A 46 9.05 12.62 1.84
C ALA A 46 8.61 11.15 1.80
N ALA A 47 9.00 10.41 0.76
CA ALA A 47 8.72 8.99 0.59
C ALA A 47 9.32 8.16 1.75
N GLU A 48 10.55 8.44 2.16
CA GLU A 48 11.17 7.77 3.32
C GLU A 48 10.41 8.06 4.62
N ALA A 49 9.98 9.32 4.84
CA ALA A 49 9.17 9.65 6.02
C ALA A 49 7.85 8.87 6.05
N ILE A 50 7.20 8.73 4.89
CA ILE A 50 5.96 7.95 4.70
C ILE A 50 6.21 6.47 4.98
N TRP A 51 7.27 5.91 4.40
CA TRP A 51 7.65 4.51 4.58
C TRP A 51 7.86 4.20 6.07
N GLN A 52 8.66 5.00 6.76
CA GLN A 52 8.96 4.77 8.18
C GLN A 52 7.71 4.91 9.06
N PHE A 53 6.82 5.85 8.73
CA PHE A 53 5.57 6.03 9.47
C PHE A 53 4.62 4.82 9.28
N ASN A 54 4.39 4.41 8.05
CA ASN A 54 3.54 3.25 7.76
C ASN A 54 4.12 1.97 8.34
N LYS A 55 5.44 1.76 8.18
CA LYS A 55 6.13 0.60 8.76
C LYS A 55 5.91 0.52 10.27
N ALA A 56 5.99 1.64 10.97
CA ALA A 56 5.74 1.69 12.42
C ALA A 56 4.29 1.32 12.77
N ILE A 57 3.31 1.77 11.99
CA ILE A 57 1.90 1.38 12.16
C ILE A 57 1.73 -0.12 11.94
N ILE A 58 2.29 -0.65 10.85
CA ILE A 58 2.20 -2.07 10.49
C ILE A 58 2.84 -2.93 11.60
N ASP A 59 4.06 -2.59 12.03
CA ASP A 59 4.77 -3.33 13.08
C ASP A 59 4.02 -3.34 14.41
N ALA A 60 3.25 -2.28 14.71
CA ALA A 60 2.47 -2.16 15.94
C ALA A 60 1.09 -2.85 15.88
N THR A 61 0.64 -3.27 14.69
CA THR A 61 -0.75 -3.72 14.49
C THR A 61 -0.87 -5.08 13.78
N ALA A 62 0.18 -5.57 13.13
CA ALA A 62 0.11 -6.73 12.25
C ALA A 62 -0.37 -8.03 12.92
N ASP A 63 -0.11 -8.22 14.20
CA ASP A 63 -0.55 -9.37 14.99
C ASP A 63 -2.01 -9.24 15.48
N LEU A 64 -2.60 -8.05 15.37
CA LEU A 64 -3.93 -7.73 15.90
C LEU A 64 -5.01 -7.66 14.82
N ILE A 65 -4.64 -7.45 13.55
CA ILE A 65 -5.58 -7.13 12.47
C ILE A 65 -5.49 -8.12 11.31
N PRO A 66 -6.59 -8.41 10.61
CA PRO A 66 -6.59 -9.26 9.43
C PRO A 66 -6.12 -8.55 8.16
N ALA A 67 -6.32 -7.23 8.07
CA ALA A 67 -6.20 -6.49 6.83
C ALA A 67 -5.78 -5.04 7.02
N VAL A 68 -5.19 -4.49 5.97
CA VAL A 68 -4.86 -3.07 5.82
C VAL A 68 -5.41 -2.52 4.52
N LYS A 69 -5.56 -1.19 4.47
CA LYS A 69 -6.08 -0.49 3.29
C LYS A 69 -5.24 0.75 2.95
N PRO A 70 -4.13 0.61 2.20
CA PRO A 70 -3.36 1.76 1.74
C PRO A 70 -4.10 2.57 0.65
N GLN A 71 -4.14 3.89 0.81
CA GLN A 71 -4.76 4.81 -0.17
C GLN A 71 -3.74 5.33 -1.18
N VAL A 72 -3.76 4.78 -2.39
CA VAL A 72 -2.75 5.03 -3.44
C VAL A 72 -2.57 6.51 -3.77
N ALA A 73 -3.65 7.32 -3.72
CA ALA A 73 -3.57 8.76 -4.02
C ALA A 73 -2.63 9.52 -3.08
N MET A 74 -2.51 9.07 -1.82
CA MET A 74 -1.61 9.68 -0.83
C MET A 74 -0.14 9.33 -1.06
N TYR A 75 0.14 8.31 -1.88
CA TYR A 75 1.49 7.98 -2.32
C TYR A 75 1.78 8.69 -3.65
N GLU A 76 0.84 8.68 -4.59
CA GLU A 76 0.97 9.29 -5.92
C GLU A 76 1.28 10.79 -5.89
N MET A 77 0.79 11.51 -4.88
CA MET A 77 1.10 12.93 -4.73
C MET A 77 2.60 13.21 -4.53
N PHE A 78 3.40 12.19 -4.19
CA PHE A 78 4.86 12.25 -4.09
C PHE A 78 5.58 11.68 -5.32
N GLY A 79 4.86 11.48 -6.43
CA GLY A 79 5.41 11.01 -7.70
C GLY A 79 5.92 9.57 -7.64
N ILE A 80 6.96 9.28 -8.43
CA ILE A 80 7.49 7.92 -8.55
C ILE A 80 8.05 7.39 -7.23
N GLU A 81 8.65 8.25 -6.40
CA GLU A 81 9.19 7.85 -5.10
C GLU A 81 8.08 7.43 -4.13
N GLY A 82 6.95 8.13 -4.17
CA GLY A 82 5.76 7.72 -3.45
C GLY A 82 5.21 6.37 -3.92
N LEU A 83 5.12 6.16 -5.24
CA LEU A 83 4.66 4.88 -5.80
C LEU A 83 5.61 3.70 -5.49
N ARG A 84 6.93 3.94 -5.43
CA ARG A 84 7.89 2.94 -4.95
C ARG A 84 7.64 2.57 -3.49
N VAL A 85 7.30 3.54 -2.66
CA VAL A 85 6.94 3.28 -1.26
C VAL A 85 5.57 2.62 -1.12
N PHE A 86 4.63 2.89 -2.03
CA PHE A 86 3.36 2.19 -2.09
C PHE A 86 3.58 0.69 -2.30
N GLU A 87 4.29 0.30 -3.37
CA GLU A 87 4.64 -1.09 -3.66
C GLU A 87 5.37 -1.74 -2.47
N LYS A 88 6.39 -1.07 -1.93
CA LYS A 88 7.13 -1.53 -0.74
C LYS A 88 6.22 -1.75 0.47
N THR A 89 5.21 -0.90 0.65
CA THR A 89 4.23 -1.00 1.74
C THR A 89 3.31 -2.21 1.53
N VAL A 90 2.85 -2.46 0.29
CA VAL A 90 2.05 -3.66 -0.04
C VAL A 90 2.86 -4.92 0.27
N SER A 91 4.07 -5.02 -0.28
CA SER A 91 5.00 -6.14 -0.05
C SER A 91 5.21 -6.41 1.44
N TYR A 92 5.52 -5.37 2.23
CA TYR A 92 5.76 -5.53 3.67
C TYR A 92 4.51 -5.97 4.46
N CYS A 93 3.32 -5.51 4.07
CA CYS A 93 2.08 -5.96 4.71
C CYS A 93 1.83 -7.45 4.44
N GLN A 94 2.07 -7.90 3.21
CA GLN A 94 1.91 -9.31 2.84
C GLN A 94 2.94 -10.20 3.53
N GLU A 95 4.20 -9.74 3.67
CA GLU A 95 5.23 -10.42 4.48
C GLU A 95 4.80 -10.60 5.94
N LYS A 96 4.02 -9.65 6.48
CA LYS A 96 3.42 -9.73 7.82
C LYS A 96 2.16 -10.58 7.89
N GLY A 97 1.73 -11.18 6.77
CA GLY A 97 0.55 -12.03 6.68
C GLY A 97 -0.77 -11.26 6.72
N LEU A 98 -0.75 -9.97 6.38
CA LEU A 98 -1.93 -9.12 6.28
C LEU A 98 -2.53 -9.21 4.88
N ILE A 99 -3.87 -9.17 4.79
CA ILE A 99 -4.57 -8.95 3.53
C ILE A 99 -4.47 -7.48 3.15
N VAL A 100 -4.05 -7.18 1.92
CA VAL A 100 -3.91 -5.79 1.44
C VAL A 100 -5.06 -5.41 0.53
N ILE A 101 -5.83 -4.41 0.95
CA ILE A 101 -6.90 -3.80 0.17
C ILE A 101 -6.37 -2.48 -0.43
N GLY A 102 -5.91 -2.51 -1.68
CA GLY A 102 -5.52 -1.30 -2.39
C GLY A 102 -6.72 -0.37 -2.56
N ASP A 103 -6.71 0.77 -1.88
CA ASP A 103 -7.75 1.77 -2.06
C ASP A 103 -7.44 2.65 -3.26
N VAL A 104 -7.73 2.08 -4.43
CA VAL A 104 -7.23 2.47 -5.75
C VAL A 104 -8.27 3.28 -6.53
N LYS A 105 -9.56 2.90 -6.46
CA LYS A 105 -10.69 3.63 -7.07
C LYS A 105 -10.48 4.00 -8.56
N ARG A 106 -9.74 3.19 -9.32
CA ARG A 106 -9.56 3.42 -10.76
C ARG A 106 -10.83 3.00 -11.50
N GLY A 107 -11.23 3.80 -12.48
CA GLY A 107 -12.39 3.56 -13.31
C GLY A 107 -12.28 4.31 -14.63
N ASP A 108 -12.48 3.60 -15.73
CA ASP A 108 -12.36 4.12 -17.11
C ASP A 108 -13.03 3.12 -18.09
N ILE A 109 -12.97 3.36 -19.40
CA ILE A 109 -13.45 2.43 -20.43
C ILE A 109 -12.74 1.06 -20.34
N GLY A 110 -13.36 0.02 -20.90
CA GLY A 110 -12.95 -1.37 -20.67
C GLY A 110 -11.46 -1.67 -20.87
N SER A 111 -10.83 -1.18 -21.94
CA SER A 111 -9.40 -1.39 -22.19
C SER A 111 -8.51 -0.74 -21.14
N THR A 112 -8.85 0.48 -20.71
CA THR A 112 -8.10 1.23 -19.71
C THR A 112 -8.31 0.64 -18.31
N SER A 113 -9.54 0.21 -17.98
CA SER A 113 -9.84 -0.54 -16.76
C SER A 113 -9.08 -1.87 -16.68
N ALA A 114 -8.90 -2.58 -17.81
CA ALA A 114 -8.08 -3.78 -17.85
C ALA A 114 -6.59 -3.50 -17.58
N ALA A 115 -6.07 -2.35 -18.02
CA ALA A 115 -4.71 -1.92 -17.71
C ALA A 115 -4.54 -1.64 -16.20
N TYR A 116 -5.50 -0.95 -15.56
CA TYR A 116 -5.50 -0.76 -14.11
C TYR A 116 -5.58 -2.09 -13.35
N ALA A 117 -6.42 -3.03 -13.81
CA ALA A 117 -6.52 -4.35 -13.20
C ALA A 117 -5.19 -5.13 -13.30
N SER A 118 -4.50 -5.04 -14.44
CA SER A 118 -3.20 -5.67 -14.65
C SER A 118 -2.11 -5.06 -13.75
N ALA A 119 -2.17 -3.76 -13.48
CA ALA A 119 -1.20 -3.08 -12.62
C ALA A 119 -1.39 -3.44 -11.13
N HIS A 120 -2.63 -3.50 -10.66
CA HIS A 120 -2.92 -3.66 -9.22
C HIS A 120 -3.20 -5.11 -8.80
N LEU A 121 -4.00 -5.85 -9.57
CA LEU A 121 -4.45 -7.21 -9.19
C LEU A 121 -3.84 -8.31 -10.05
N GLY A 122 -3.21 -7.95 -11.16
CA GLY A 122 -2.76 -8.89 -12.19
C GLY A 122 -1.27 -8.83 -12.44
N THR A 123 -0.91 -9.19 -13.66
CA THR A 123 0.47 -9.22 -14.11
C THR A 123 0.61 -8.58 -15.49
N VAL A 124 1.79 -8.04 -15.76
CA VAL A 124 2.23 -7.61 -17.09
C VAL A 124 3.37 -8.50 -17.56
N THR A 125 3.33 -8.93 -18.81
CA THR A 125 4.42 -9.67 -19.44
C THR A 125 5.38 -8.70 -20.14
N VAL A 126 6.65 -8.76 -19.78
CA VAL A 126 7.75 -8.02 -20.42
C VAL A 126 8.71 -9.03 -21.04
N GLY A 127 8.70 -9.12 -22.37
CA GLY A 127 9.37 -10.20 -23.10
C GLY A 127 8.73 -11.54 -22.74
N ASP A 128 9.50 -12.43 -22.10
CA ASP A 128 9.04 -13.75 -21.66
C ASP A 128 8.80 -13.84 -20.14
N VAL A 129 8.94 -12.72 -19.41
CA VAL A 129 8.84 -12.68 -17.94
C VAL A 129 7.59 -11.94 -17.52
N SER A 130 6.84 -12.52 -16.57
CA SER A 130 5.64 -11.93 -16.00
C SER A 130 5.96 -11.25 -14.66
N PHE A 131 5.43 -10.05 -14.46
CA PHE A 131 5.62 -9.23 -13.26
C PHE A 131 4.27 -8.82 -12.68
N ALA A 132 4.13 -8.86 -11.36
CA ALA A 132 2.98 -8.31 -10.65
C ALA A 132 3.37 -6.92 -10.09
N PRO A 133 2.93 -5.80 -10.70
CA PRO A 133 3.51 -4.49 -10.38
C PRO A 133 3.24 -4.04 -8.95
N PHE A 134 1.97 -3.90 -8.55
CA PHE A 134 1.57 -3.49 -7.20
C PHE A 134 0.95 -4.60 -6.35
N HIS A 135 0.37 -5.63 -6.98
CA HIS A 135 0.08 -6.94 -6.40
C HIS A 135 -0.75 -6.93 -5.09
N GLU A 136 -1.68 -6.00 -4.93
CA GLU A 136 -2.64 -6.02 -3.82
C GLU A 136 -3.57 -7.26 -3.88
N ASP A 137 -4.14 -7.68 -2.74
CA ASP A 137 -5.08 -8.82 -2.72
C ASP A 137 -6.49 -8.44 -3.22
N ILE A 138 -6.89 -7.19 -2.96
CA ILE A 138 -8.22 -6.62 -3.26
C ILE A 138 -8.01 -5.16 -3.69
N CYS A 139 -8.82 -4.65 -4.63
CA CYS A 139 -8.86 -3.22 -4.93
C CYS A 139 -10.25 -2.64 -4.80
N THR A 140 -10.33 -1.40 -4.32
CA THR A 140 -11.57 -0.61 -4.41
C THR A 140 -11.77 -0.12 -5.84
N VAL A 141 -13.02 -0.08 -6.29
CA VAL A 141 -13.43 0.44 -7.59
C VAL A 141 -14.37 1.61 -7.39
N ASN A 142 -14.35 2.59 -8.30
CA ASN A 142 -15.43 3.58 -8.36
C ASN A 142 -16.60 2.98 -9.17
N PRO A 143 -17.84 3.05 -8.65
CA PRO A 143 -19.02 2.62 -9.38
C PRO A 143 -19.35 3.50 -10.59
#